data_AF-A0AB38HD50-F1
#
_entry.id   AF-A0AB38HD50-F1
#
_cell.length_a   1.000
_cell.length_b   1.000
_cell.length_c   1.000
_cell.angle_alpha   90.00
_cell.angle_beta   90.00
_cell.angle_gamma   90.00
#
_symmetry.space_group_name_H-M   'P 1'
#
loop_
_entity.id
_entity.type
_entity.pdbx_description
1 polymer ?
#
loop_
_entity_poly.entity_id
_entity_poly.type
_entity_poly.pdbx_seq_one_letter_code
_entity_poly.pdbx_strand_id
1 'polypeptide(L)'
;MNNNFDTENFEGFAYLDFDNFTVAWNIARGMFCTTSQLPNDEYKNSFLSTHMAGLLSNNSADRLYAELEIEKIRLLYFPNRVSRLKGAFIFDEIDSISRFWTCNNWGGHFKDEYLADIGVAPTHSTKVDANWINYIMDESCKLKGDFEESVKNYWRGIPCPDKDPIWERIIEGHITIWSNDIRKKATENILSIYPNSWIFLRYASLCAKAGLTEGQIFPFISQHDSTVTIDYFMQAKYIQDAQFINSLLVYDTDNSITIENVHSEYEFIQLPDLSGFSKKLTVDDKNGFSNLVKLWTSGQSI
;
A
#
# COMPACT_ATOMS: atom_id res chain seq x y z
N MET A 1 -19.63 -16.75 16.83
CA MET A 1 -19.19 -16.20 15.54
C MET A 1 -18.62 -14.83 15.83
N ASN A 2 -17.29 -14.68 15.89
CA ASN A 2 -16.66 -13.36 16.09
C ASN A 2 -16.82 -12.58 14.78
N ASN A 3 -17.37 -11.37 14.87
CA ASN A 3 -17.39 -10.43 13.77
C ASN A 3 -15.94 -9.97 13.51
N ASN A 4 -15.31 -10.45 12.43
CA ASN A 4 -14.00 -10.00 11.96
C ASN A 4 -14.07 -8.58 11.33
N PHE A 5 -14.76 -7.63 11.98
CA PHE A 5 -14.89 -6.24 11.54
C PHE A 5 -14.28 -5.33 12.61
N ASP A 6 -13.02 -5.57 12.95
CA ASP A 6 -12.38 -4.83 14.02
C ASP A 6 -11.84 -3.51 13.47
N THR A 7 -12.46 -2.41 13.91
CA THR A 7 -11.95 -1.04 13.83
C THR A 7 -11.04 -0.72 15.02
N GLU A 8 -10.62 -1.75 15.75
CA GLU A 8 -9.75 -1.61 16.92
C GLU A 8 -8.34 -1.24 16.46
N ASN A 9 -7.76 -0.24 17.12
CA ASN A 9 -6.36 0.09 16.90
C ASN A 9 -5.48 -1.02 17.47
N PHE A 10 -4.47 -1.44 16.73
CA PHE A 10 -3.58 -2.52 17.16
C PHE A 10 -2.13 -2.26 16.74
N GLU A 11 -1.22 -2.95 17.41
CA GLU A 11 0.19 -2.99 17.05
C GLU A 11 0.44 -4.19 16.13
N GLY A 12 1.31 -4.04 15.15
CA GLY A 12 1.62 -5.12 14.24
C GLY A 12 2.91 -4.89 13.49
N PHE A 13 3.08 -5.69 12.45
CA PHE A 13 4.29 -5.68 11.65
C PHE A 13 3.95 -5.68 10.17
N ALA A 14 4.75 -4.96 9.38
CA ALA A 14 4.63 -4.93 7.93
C ALA A 14 6.01 -4.97 7.28
N TYR A 15 6.09 -5.59 6.09
CA TYR A 15 7.26 -5.49 5.25
C TYR A 15 7.13 -4.26 4.35
N LEU A 16 8.00 -3.28 4.56
CA LEU A 16 8.00 -1.99 3.88
C LEU A 16 9.29 -1.83 3.06
N ASP A 17 9.18 -2.04 1.75
CA ASP A 17 10.30 -1.94 0.80
C ASP A 17 10.75 -0.49 0.63
N PHE A 18 11.80 -0.09 1.35
CA PHE A 18 12.38 1.26 1.26
C PHE A 18 13.31 1.46 0.04
N ASP A 19 13.53 0.43 -0.80
CA ASP A 19 14.28 0.59 -2.05
C ASP A 19 13.36 1.07 -3.19
N ASN A 20 12.06 0.81 -3.09
CA ASN A 20 11.06 1.47 -3.93
C ASN A 20 10.83 2.91 -3.46
N PHE A 21 11.24 3.90 -4.26
CA PHE A 21 11.14 5.32 -3.91
C PHE A 21 9.75 5.76 -3.42
N THR A 22 8.69 5.29 -4.08
CA THR A 22 7.32 5.71 -3.75
C THR A 22 6.87 5.18 -2.39
N VAL A 23 7.39 4.01 -2.00
CA VAL A 23 7.20 3.41 -0.69
C VAL A 23 8.12 4.07 0.33
N ALA A 24 9.39 4.27 0.00
CA ALA A 24 10.38 4.96 0.83
C ALA A 24 9.88 6.34 1.27
N TRP A 25 9.28 7.11 0.36
CA TRP A 25 8.69 8.41 0.67
C TRP A 25 7.65 8.32 1.79
N ASN A 26 6.70 7.40 1.64
CA ASN A 26 5.65 7.14 2.62
C ASN A 26 6.22 6.60 3.94
N ILE A 27 7.30 5.80 3.87
CA ILE A 27 8.03 5.33 5.05
C ILE A 27 8.67 6.49 5.82
N ALA A 28 9.48 7.31 5.14
CA ALA A 28 10.23 8.40 5.75
C ALA A 28 9.31 9.42 6.44
N ARG A 29 8.19 9.73 5.77
CA ARG A 29 7.08 10.52 6.31
C ARG A 29 6.56 10.00 7.65
N GLY A 30 6.63 8.68 7.90
CA GLY A 30 6.32 8.05 9.19
C GLY A 30 4.87 7.60 9.36
N MET A 31 4.04 7.79 8.35
CA MET A 31 2.67 7.28 8.29
C MET A 31 2.30 7.06 6.82
N PHE A 32 1.35 6.18 6.55
CA PHE A 32 0.60 6.16 5.29
C PHE A 32 -0.81 5.63 5.54
N CYS A 33 -1.73 5.93 4.62
CA CYS A 33 -3.06 5.35 4.64
C CYS A 33 -3.37 4.60 3.34
N THR A 34 -4.35 3.71 3.40
CA THR A 34 -4.89 3.04 2.21
C THR A 34 -5.74 4.00 1.39
N THR A 35 -5.95 3.69 0.11
CA THR A 35 -6.72 4.54 -0.82
C THR A 35 -8.18 4.72 -0.39
N SER A 36 -8.71 3.85 0.47
CA SER A 36 -10.04 4.01 1.08
C SER A 36 -10.19 5.31 1.90
N GLN A 37 -9.09 5.85 2.44
CA GLN A 37 -9.08 7.10 3.21
C GLN A 37 -9.03 8.36 2.33
N LEU A 38 -8.83 8.19 1.02
CA LEU A 38 -8.91 9.32 0.11
C LEU A 38 -10.37 9.82 0.03
N PRO A 39 -10.56 11.16 -0.12
CA PRO A 39 -11.88 11.74 -0.29
C PRO A 39 -12.67 11.00 -1.38
N ASN A 40 -13.99 10.91 -1.20
CA ASN A 40 -14.88 10.43 -2.26
C ASN A 40 -14.98 11.50 -3.35
N ASP A 41 -13.98 11.52 -4.24
CA ASP A 41 -13.99 12.29 -5.48
C ASP A 41 -14.23 11.37 -6.68
N GLU A 42 -14.35 11.97 -7.86
CA GLU A 42 -14.58 11.27 -9.13
C GLU A 42 -13.48 10.25 -9.46
N TYR A 43 -12.30 10.38 -8.84
CA TYR A 43 -11.11 9.61 -9.17
C TYR A 43 -10.74 8.56 -8.12
N LYS A 44 -11.53 8.39 -7.06
CA LYS A 44 -11.23 7.47 -5.96
C LYS A 44 -10.93 6.04 -6.43
N ASN A 45 -11.65 5.56 -7.45
CA ASN A 45 -11.46 4.21 -7.99
C ASN A 45 -10.21 4.07 -8.88
N SER A 46 -9.58 5.17 -9.26
CA SER A 46 -8.35 5.19 -10.05
C SER A 46 -7.10 5.10 -9.18
N PHE A 47 -7.20 5.37 -7.88
CA PHE A 47 -6.07 5.18 -6.97
C PHE A 47 -5.86 3.70 -6.65
N LEU A 48 -4.61 3.27 -6.74
CA LEU A 48 -4.20 1.90 -6.50
C LEU A 48 -3.50 1.76 -5.14
N SER A 49 -3.60 0.57 -4.55
CA SER A 49 -2.62 0.18 -3.54
C SER A 49 -1.24 0.06 -4.17
N THR A 50 -0.18 0.26 -3.38
CA THR A 50 1.19 -0.01 -3.80
C THR A 50 1.36 -1.45 -4.29
N HIS A 51 0.69 -2.41 -3.63
CA HIS A 51 0.72 -3.82 -4.05
C HIS A 51 0.18 -3.99 -5.47
N MET A 52 -0.99 -3.41 -5.76
CA MET A 52 -1.60 -3.48 -7.08
C MET A 52 -0.75 -2.79 -8.15
N ALA A 53 -0.19 -1.61 -7.85
CA ALA A 53 0.75 -0.93 -8.74
C ALA A 53 1.98 -1.79 -9.03
N GLY A 54 2.50 -2.51 -8.04
CA GLY A 54 3.60 -3.47 -8.20
C GLY A 54 3.21 -4.67 -9.09
N LEU A 55 2.03 -5.26 -8.90
CA LEU A 55 1.53 -6.35 -9.74
C LEU A 55 1.46 -5.96 -11.22
N LEU A 56 0.94 -4.76 -11.50
CA LEU A 56 0.84 -4.23 -12.86
C LEU A 56 2.21 -3.83 -13.42
N SER A 57 3.12 -3.38 -12.56
CA SER A 57 4.46 -2.98 -12.96
C SER A 57 5.41 -4.15 -13.22
N ASN A 58 5.16 -5.34 -12.66
CA ASN A 58 6.11 -6.45 -12.73
C ASN A 58 5.91 -7.44 -13.90
N ASN A 59 5.06 -7.15 -14.89
CA ASN A 59 4.75 -8.04 -16.03
C ASN A 59 4.40 -9.50 -15.63
N SER A 60 4.09 -9.76 -14.35
CA SER A 60 3.73 -11.08 -13.83
C SER A 60 2.24 -11.31 -14.04
N ALA A 61 1.92 -11.65 -15.28
CA ALA A 61 0.55 -11.88 -15.74
C ALA A 61 -0.22 -12.91 -14.92
N ASP A 62 0.45 -14.02 -14.61
CA ASP A 62 -0.15 -15.15 -13.88
C ASP A 62 -0.49 -14.72 -12.45
N ARG A 63 0.41 -13.97 -11.78
CA ARG A 63 0.13 -13.45 -10.44
C ARG A 63 -1.03 -12.46 -10.42
N LEU A 64 -1.05 -11.51 -11.36
CA LEU A 64 -2.16 -10.57 -11.49
C LEU A 64 -3.48 -11.32 -11.73
N TYR A 65 -3.48 -12.29 -12.64
CA TYR A 65 -4.66 -13.09 -12.95
C TYR A 65 -5.16 -13.87 -11.73
N ALA A 66 -4.27 -14.50 -10.96
CA ALA A 66 -4.62 -15.22 -9.74
C ALA A 66 -5.27 -14.30 -8.69
N GLU A 67 -4.71 -13.12 -8.46
CA GLU A 67 -5.28 -12.13 -7.54
C GLU A 67 -6.65 -11.61 -8.01
N LEU A 68 -6.88 -11.48 -9.33
CA LEU A 68 -8.19 -11.10 -9.88
C LEU A 68 -9.24 -12.20 -9.68
N GLU A 69 -8.89 -13.48 -9.83
CA GLU A 69 -9.84 -14.57 -9.56
C GLU A 69 -10.12 -14.70 -8.04
N ILE A 70 -9.12 -14.46 -7.18
CA ILE A 70 -9.35 -14.35 -5.72
C ILE A 70 -10.35 -13.24 -5.40
N GLU A 71 -10.18 -12.08 -6.03
CA GLU A 71 -11.03 -10.91 -5.82
C GLU A 71 -12.46 -11.12 -6.33
N LYS A 72 -12.63 -11.78 -7.46
CA LYS A 72 -13.94 -12.12 -8.01
C LYS A 72 -14.76 -13.00 -7.05
N ILE A 73 -14.13 -13.98 -6.43
CA ILE A 73 -14.78 -14.83 -5.40
C ILE A 73 -15.09 -14.00 -4.15
N ARG A 74 -14.19 -13.09 -3.74
CA ARG A 74 -14.46 -12.15 -2.63
C ARG A 74 -15.70 -11.32 -2.91
N LEU A 75 -15.78 -10.67 -4.07
CA LEU A 75 -16.93 -9.83 -4.45
C LEU A 75 -18.25 -10.62 -4.45
N LEU A 76 -18.23 -11.86 -4.93
CA LEU A 76 -19.43 -12.69 -5.04
C LEU A 76 -19.92 -13.25 -3.70
N TYR A 77 -19.01 -13.69 -2.83
CA TYR A 77 -19.38 -14.45 -1.62
C TYR A 77 -19.03 -13.75 -0.30
N PHE A 78 -18.09 -12.81 -0.32
CA PHE A 78 -17.55 -12.14 0.85
C PHE A 78 -17.38 -10.61 0.62
N PRO A 79 -18.41 -9.90 0.11
CA PRO A 79 -18.25 -8.50 -0.32
C PRO A 79 -17.82 -7.55 0.79
N ASN A 80 -18.09 -7.92 2.04
CA ASN A 80 -17.68 -7.17 3.23
C ASN A 80 -16.24 -7.44 3.67
N ARG A 81 -15.46 -8.27 2.97
CA ARG A 81 -14.04 -8.47 3.28
C ARG A 81 -13.18 -7.42 2.59
N VAL A 82 -12.11 -6.99 3.25
CA VAL A 82 -11.16 -6.03 2.65
C VAL A 82 -10.47 -6.68 1.45
N SER A 83 -10.45 -5.95 0.33
CA SER A 83 -9.81 -6.42 -0.91
C SER A 83 -8.29 -6.52 -0.75
N ARG A 84 -7.70 -7.64 -1.21
CA ARG A 84 -6.24 -7.79 -1.33
C ARG A 84 -5.62 -6.79 -2.31
N LEU A 85 -6.41 -6.30 -3.26
CA LEU A 85 -5.96 -5.34 -4.29
C LEU A 85 -5.93 -3.89 -3.75
N LYS A 86 -6.57 -3.62 -2.61
CA LYS A 86 -6.70 -2.26 -2.04
C LYS A 86 -6.10 -2.12 -0.66
N GLY A 87 -6.22 -3.15 0.17
CA GLY A 87 -5.76 -3.13 1.54
C GLY A 87 -4.25 -3.24 1.69
N ALA A 88 -3.78 -2.92 2.89
CA ALA A 88 -2.42 -3.19 3.32
C ALA A 88 -2.36 -4.50 4.12
N PHE A 89 -1.27 -5.25 3.97
CA PHE A 89 -1.05 -6.53 4.62
C PHE A 89 -0.25 -6.36 5.90
N ILE A 90 -0.80 -6.83 7.01
CA ILE A 90 -0.23 -6.67 8.35
C ILE A 90 -0.19 -8.02 9.07
N PHE A 91 0.91 -8.32 9.73
CA PHE A 91 0.96 -9.39 10.72
C PHE A 91 0.61 -8.82 12.10
N ASP A 92 -0.47 -9.28 12.71
CA ASP A 92 -0.94 -8.81 14.02
C ASP A 92 -0.36 -9.61 15.20
N GLU A 93 0.50 -10.60 14.92
CA GLU A 93 1.14 -11.43 15.94
C GLU A 93 2.54 -11.88 15.50
N ILE A 94 3.48 -11.88 16.45
CA ILE A 94 4.88 -12.25 16.22
C ILE A 94 5.06 -13.71 15.81
N ASP A 95 4.18 -14.59 16.29
CA ASP A 95 4.25 -16.03 15.99
C ASP A 95 4.00 -16.28 14.50
N SER A 96 3.12 -15.50 13.86
CA SER A 96 2.89 -15.61 12.42
C SER A 96 4.12 -15.19 11.61
N ILE A 97 4.90 -14.22 12.08
CA ILE A 97 6.18 -13.83 11.46
C ILE A 97 7.24 -14.92 11.64
N SER A 98 7.33 -15.50 12.83
CA SER A 98 8.25 -16.62 13.11
C SER A 98 7.92 -17.82 12.21
N ARG A 99 6.64 -18.18 12.09
CA ARG A 99 6.17 -19.22 11.17
C ARG A 99 6.43 -18.85 9.71
N PHE A 100 6.24 -17.59 9.35
CA PHE A 100 6.53 -17.08 8.02
C PHE A 100 8.01 -17.29 7.64
N TRP A 101 8.96 -16.95 8.53
CA TRP A 101 10.39 -17.15 8.31
C TRP A 101 10.81 -18.62 8.20
N THR A 102 10.20 -19.50 9.00
CA THR A 102 10.53 -20.93 8.96
C THR A 102 10.03 -21.64 7.68
N CYS A 103 9.04 -21.07 6.99
CA CYS A 103 8.46 -21.65 5.78
C CYS A 103 9.26 -21.39 4.49
N ASN A 104 10.23 -20.47 4.49
CA ASN A 104 11.25 -20.22 3.45
C ASN A 104 10.81 -20.09 1.97
N ASN A 105 9.51 -19.98 1.67
CA ASN A 105 8.98 -20.13 0.29
C ASN A 105 8.09 -18.96 -0.20
N TRP A 106 8.15 -17.78 0.42
CA TRP A 106 7.19 -16.69 0.13
C TRP A 106 7.71 -15.59 -0.82
N GLY A 107 8.93 -15.74 -1.37
CA GLY A 107 9.48 -14.89 -2.44
C GLY A 107 10.44 -13.78 -1.96
N GLY A 108 11.22 -13.23 -2.90
CA GLY A 108 12.36 -12.34 -2.59
C GLY A 108 12.04 -10.91 -2.11
N HIS A 109 10.77 -10.55 -1.95
CA HIS A 109 10.34 -9.23 -1.47
C HIS A 109 10.23 -9.17 0.06
N PHE A 110 10.19 -10.32 0.74
CA PHE A 110 10.22 -10.41 2.19
C PHE A 110 11.66 -10.45 2.68
N LYS A 111 12.31 -9.29 2.70
CA LYS A 111 13.65 -9.14 3.30
C LYS A 111 13.50 -8.70 4.74
N ASP A 112 14.28 -9.30 5.64
CA ASP A 112 14.26 -8.98 7.08
C ASP A 112 14.49 -7.48 7.35
N GLU A 113 15.30 -6.83 6.52
CA GLU A 113 15.56 -5.40 6.63
C GLU A 113 14.33 -4.52 6.38
N TYR A 114 13.29 -5.03 5.70
CA TYR A 114 12.05 -4.31 5.45
C TYR A 114 11.00 -4.51 6.55
N LEU A 115 11.21 -5.40 7.51
CA LEU A 115 10.25 -5.66 8.57
C LEU A 115 10.20 -4.47 9.55
N ALA A 116 9.04 -3.83 9.66
CA ALA A 116 8.81 -2.68 10.53
C ALA A 116 7.73 -2.96 11.57
N ASP A 117 7.95 -2.48 12.79
CA ASP A 117 6.94 -2.29 13.82
C ASP A 117 6.05 -1.10 13.44
N ILE A 118 4.74 -1.32 13.54
CA ILE A 118 3.74 -0.34 13.14
C ILE A 118 2.58 -0.27 14.14
N GLY A 119 1.98 0.92 14.23
CA GLY A 119 0.67 1.12 14.81
C GLY A 119 -0.38 1.19 13.71
N VAL A 120 -1.51 0.52 13.88
CA VAL A 120 -2.59 0.46 12.88
C VAL A 120 -3.86 1.03 13.48
N ALA A 121 -4.51 1.92 12.73
CA ALA A 121 -5.84 2.43 13.01
C ALA A 121 -6.77 2.07 11.83
N PRO A 122 -7.35 0.85 11.82
CA PRO A 122 -8.15 0.37 10.71
C PRO A 122 -9.55 0.99 10.74
N THR A 123 -10.03 1.45 9.58
CA THR A 123 -11.47 1.66 9.36
C THR A 123 -12.17 0.35 9.05
N HIS A 124 -11.43 -0.62 8.52
CA HIS A 124 -11.93 -1.95 8.20
C HIS A 124 -10.76 -2.94 8.17
N SER A 125 -10.98 -4.17 8.63
CA SER A 125 -9.96 -5.21 8.62
C SER A 125 -10.54 -6.56 8.24
N THR A 126 -9.68 -7.46 7.75
CA THR A 126 -10.02 -8.85 7.43
C THR A 126 -8.86 -9.74 7.82
N LYS A 127 -9.09 -10.61 8.81
CA LYS A 127 -8.10 -11.60 9.28
C LYS A 127 -8.26 -12.91 8.51
N VAL A 128 -7.16 -13.40 7.95
CA VAL A 128 -7.08 -14.55 7.03
C VAL A 128 -5.80 -15.33 7.25
N ASP A 129 -5.80 -16.63 6.95
CA ASP A 129 -4.61 -17.47 7.02
C ASP A 129 -3.90 -17.49 5.66
N ALA A 130 -2.71 -16.89 5.60
CA ALA A 130 -1.92 -16.80 4.38
C ALA A 130 -1.59 -18.18 3.80
N ASN A 131 -1.53 -19.25 4.61
CA ASN A 131 -1.22 -20.60 4.13
C ASN A 131 -2.13 -21.09 2.99
N TRP A 132 -3.39 -20.61 2.94
CA TRP A 132 -4.31 -20.93 1.86
C TRP A 132 -3.81 -20.49 0.48
N ILE A 133 -2.96 -19.46 0.38
CA ILE A 133 -2.40 -19.00 -0.88
C ILE A 133 -1.66 -20.14 -1.62
N ASN A 134 -0.99 -21.03 -0.88
CA ASN A 134 -0.30 -22.19 -1.43
C ASN A 134 -1.24 -23.28 -1.96
N TYR A 135 -2.52 -23.24 -1.59
CA TYR A 135 -3.56 -24.11 -2.15
C TYR A 135 -4.32 -23.45 -3.30
N ILE A 136 -4.28 -22.12 -3.37
CA ILE A 136 -4.92 -21.35 -4.44
C ILE A 136 -4.05 -21.34 -5.70
N MET A 137 -2.74 -21.12 -5.54
CA MET A 137 -1.80 -21.03 -6.67
C MET A 137 -0.47 -21.75 -6.41
N ASP A 138 0.25 -22.10 -7.48
CA ASP A 138 1.59 -22.68 -7.42
C ASP A 138 2.71 -21.60 -7.36
N GLU A 139 3.97 -22.04 -7.30
CA GLU A 139 5.15 -21.16 -7.25
C GLU A 139 5.31 -20.32 -8.53
N SER A 140 4.72 -20.74 -9.65
CA SER A 140 4.63 -19.97 -10.90
C SER A 140 3.41 -19.05 -10.94
N CYS A 141 2.71 -18.88 -9.81
CA CYS A 141 1.50 -18.09 -9.65
C CYS A 141 0.30 -18.57 -10.50
N LYS A 142 0.29 -19.82 -10.95
CA LYS A 142 -0.84 -20.39 -11.69
C LYS A 142 -1.87 -20.96 -10.73
N LEU A 143 -3.14 -20.73 -11.03
CA LEU A 143 -4.26 -21.26 -10.24
C LEU A 143 -4.26 -22.80 -10.27
N LYS A 144 -4.49 -23.41 -9.11
CA LYS A 144 -4.65 -24.87 -8.98
C LYS A 144 -6.08 -25.29 -9.35
N GLY A 145 -6.29 -26.56 -9.67
CA GLY A 145 -7.58 -27.04 -10.22
C GLY A 145 -8.78 -26.88 -9.29
N ASP A 146 -8.57 -26.88 -7.98
CA ASP A 146 -9.56 -26.77 -6.91
C ASP A 146 -9.49 -25.43 -6.14
N PHE A 147 -8.87 -24.41 -6.75
CA PHE A 147 -8.56 -23.14 -6.08
C PHE A 147 -9.79 -22.45 -5.47
N GLU A 148 -10.97 -22.56 -6.09
CA GLU A 148 -12.16 -21.80 -5.67
C GLU A 148 -12.57 -22.08 -4.21
N GLU A 149 -12.51 -23.33 -3.76
CA GLU A 149 -12.87 -23.66 -2.38
C GLU A 149 -11.78 -23.19 -1.41
N SER A 150 -10.51 -23.27 -1.80
CA SER A 150 -9.40 -22.69 -1.04
C SER A 150 -9.53 -21.17 -0.90
N VAL A 151 -9.96 -20.46 -1.95
CA VAL A 151 -10.25 -19.02 -1.88
C VAL A 151 -11.41 -18.73 -0.92
N LYS A 152 -12.48 -19.54 -0.95
CA LYS A 152 -13.59 -19.39 -0.01
C LYS A 152 -13.13 -19.62 1.43
N ASN A 153 -12.29 -20.61 1.68
CA ASN A 153 -11.75 -20.88 3.01
C ASN A 153 -10.82 -19.77 3.51
N TYR A 154 -9.96 -19.25 2.63
CA TYR A 154 -9.16 -18.06 2.89
C TYR A 154 -10.04 -16.90 3.38
N TRP A 155 -11.08 -16.52 2.62
CA TRP A 155 -11.96 -15.41 2.97
C TRP A 155 -12.93 -15.66 4.14
N ARG A 156 -13.23 -16.92 4.44
CA ARG A 156 -13.91 -17.31 5.70
C ARG A 156 -13.03 -17.02 6.91
N GLY A 157 -11.70 -16.90 6.74
CA GLY A 157 -10.75 -16.71 7.82
C GLY A 157 -10.60 -17.96 8.68
N ILE A 158 -10.76 -19.15 8.09
CA ILE A 158 -10.54 -20.41 8.80
C ILE A 158 -9.06 -20.83 8.70
N PRO A 159 -8.50 -21.47 9.74
CA PRO A 159 -7.18 -22.09 9.68
C PRO A 159 -7.03 -23.03 8.48
N CYS A 160 -5.91 -22.94 7.79
CA CYS A 160 -5.50 -23.93 6.81
C CYS A 160 -5.27 -25.28 7.51
N PRO A 161 -5.77 -26.41 6.97
CA PRO A 161 -5.57 -27.70 7.58
C PRO A 161 -4.09 -28.09 7.63
N ASP A 162 -3.73 -28.88 8.65
CA ASP A 162 -2.44 -29.53 8.84
C ASP A 162 -1.22 -28.59 8.90
N LYS A 163 -1.45 -27.30 9.20
CA LYS A 163 -0.42 -26.27 9.39
C LYS A 163 -0.81 -25.35 10.53
N ASP A 164 0.18 -24.82 11.23
CA ASP A 164 -0.06 -23.69 12.13
C ASP A 164 -0.38 -22.44 11.30
N PRO A 165 -1.47 -21.70 11.61
CA PRO A 165 -1.90 -20.57 10.80
C PRO A 165 -0.85 -19.47 10.69
N ILE A 166 -0.71 -18.89 9.52
CA ILE A 166 0.04 -17.65 9.33
C ILE A 166 -1.00 -16.56 9.18
N TRP A 167 -1.39 -15.96 10.29
CA TRP A 167 -2.41 -14.94 10.31
C TRP A 167 -1.90 -13.64 9.72
N GLU A 168 -2.66 -13.16 8.75
CA GLU A 168 -2.50 -11.86 8.11
C GLU A 168 -3.80 -11.07 8.30
N ARG A 169 -3.68 -9.78 8.61
CA ARG A 169 -4.77 -8.81 8.54
C ARG A 169 -4.60 -7.96 7.30
N ILE A 170 -5.58 -8.03 6.41
CA ILE A 170 -5.73 -7.07 5.32
C ILE A 170 -6.54 -5.90 5.87
N ILE A 171 -5.98 -4.69 5.84
CA ILE A 171 -6.62 -3.51 6.43
C ILE A 171 -6.88 -2.42 5.41
N GLU A 172 -7.94 -1.66 5.67
CA GLU A 172 -8.15 -0.31 5.19
C GLU A 172 -8.04 0.63 6.39
N GLY A 173 -7.29 1.72 6.29
CA GLY A 173 -7.08 2.64 7.40
C GLY A 173 -5.75 3.38 7.35
N HIS A 174 -5.28 3.77 8.52
CA HIS A 174 -4.00 4.46 8.74
C HIS A 174 -2.98 3.51 9.36
N ILE A 175 -1.72 3.64 8.92
CA ILE A 175 -0.57 2.90 9.42
C ILE A 175 0.51 3.92 9.81
N THR A 176 0.92 3.88 11.08
CA THR A 176 2.02 4.68 11.63
C THR A 176 3.25 3.80 11.76
N ILE A 177 4.40 4.30 11.32
CA ILE A 177 5.65 3.53 11.31
C ILE A 177 6.48 3.90 12.53
N TRP A 178 6.73 2.93 13.41
CA TRP A 178 7.46 3.14 14.65
C TRP A 178 8.95 2.82 14.53
N SER A 179 9.34 1.94 13.60
CA SER A 179 10.74 1.59 13.39
C SER A 179 11.56 2.74 12.81
N ASN A 180 12.27 3.45 13.69
CA ASN A 180 13.13 4.59 13.33
C ASN A 180 14.25 4.20 12.34
N ASP A 181 14.77 2.98 12.42
CA ASP A 181 15.85 2.52 11.54
C ASP A 181 15.41 2.46 10.07
N ILE A 182 14.21 1.91 9.82
CA ILE A 182 13.63 1.86 8.47
C ILE A 182 13.31 3.26 7.96
N ARG A 183 12.77 4.14 8.84
CA ARG A 183 12.53 5.55 8.48
C ARG A 183 13.81 6.29 8.12
N LYS A 184 14.91 6.01 8.83
CA LYS A 184 16.23 6.57 8.54
C LYS A 184 16.74 6.09 7.18
N LYS A 185 16.74 4.78 6.92
CA LYS A 185 17.15 4.22 5.62
C LYS A 185 16.34 4.79 4.46
N ALA A 186 15.02 4.87 4.60
CA ALA A 186 14.15 5.46 3.59
C ALA A 186 14.48 6.95 3.34
N THR A 187 14.75 7.72 4.41
CA THR A 187 15.16 9.12 4.29
C THR A 187 16.51 9.27 3.57
N GLU A 188 17.49 8.44 3.93
CA GLU A 188 18.81 8.41 3.28
C GLU A 188 18.68 8.08 1.79
N ASN A 189 17.86 7.07 1.43
CA ASN A 189 17.58 6.71 0.05
C ASN A 189 16.96 7.88 -0.73
N ILE A 190 15.93 8.53 -0.18
CA ILE A 190 15.28 9.68 -0.83
C ILE A 190 16.27 10.82 -1.07
N LEU A 191 17.03 11.21 -0.05
CA LEU A 191 17.95 12.35 -0.13
C LEU A 191 19.18 12.06 -1.00
N SER A 192 19.51 10.78 -1.23
CA SER A 192 20.54 10.41 -2.21
C SER A 192 20.10 10.67 -3.67
N ILE A 193 18.79 10.61 -3.94
CA ILE A 193 18.20 10.81 -5.28
C ILE A 193 17.74 12.25 -5.46
N TYR A 194 17.02 12.79 -4.47
CA TYR A 194 16.44 14.14 -4.47
C TYR A 194 16.87 14.91 -3.21
N PRO A 195 18.14 15.33 -3.09
CA PRO A 195 18.66 15.99 -1.89
C PRO A 195 17.93 17.29 -1.52
N ASN A 196 17.38 17.99 -2.52
CA ASN A 196 16.68 19.24 -2.32
C ASN A 196 15.20 19.07 -1.88
N SER A 197 14.67 17.84 -1.85
CA SER A 197 13.30 17.57 -1.43
C SER A 197 13.11 17.47 0.09
N TRP A 198 14.18 17.68 0.87
CA TRP A 198 14.15 17.52 2.32
C TRP A 198 13.13 18.42 3.02
N ILE A 199 12.96 19.67 2.58
CA ILE A 199 11.98 20.61 3.16
C ILE A 199 10.58 20.04 3.00
N PHE A 200 10.25 19.57 1.80
CA PHE A 200 8.94 19.00 1.51
C PHE A 200 8.72 17.68 2.26
N LEU A 201 9.73 16.81 2.32
CA LEU A 201 9.65 15.58 3.11
C LEU A 201 9.40 15.85 4.59
N ARG A 202 10.03 16.89 5.15
CA ARG A 202 9.80 17.32 6.53
C ARG A 202 8.37 17.85 6.73
N TYR A 203 7.88 18.69 5.81
CA TYR A 203 6.49 19.14 5.81
C TYR A 203 5.51 17.95 5.78
N ALA A 204 5.72 17.00 4.88
CA ALA A 204 4.92 15.78 4.79
C ALA A 204 4.96 14.97 6.09
N SER A 205 6.11 14.89 6.75
CA SER A 205 6.30 14.22 8.04
C SER A 205 5.55 14.92 9.18
N LEU A 206 5.48 16.26 9.20
CA LEU A 206 4.66 16.97 10.18
C LEU A 206 3.17 16.74 9.93
N CYS A 207 2.74 16.75 8.66
CA CYS A 207 1.37 16.39 8.30
C CYS A 207 1.01 14.99 8.80
N ALA A 208 1.93 14.02 8.66
CA ALA A 208 1.78 12.68 9.20
C ALA A 208 1.62 12.65 10.71
N LYS A 209 2.45 13.38 11.46
CA LYS A 209 2.31 13.51 12.93
C LYS A 209 0.95 14.08 13.34
N ALA A 210 0.37 14.96 12.52
CA ALA A 210 -0.97 15.50 12.71
C ALA A 210 -2.10 14.57 12.23
N GLY A 211 -1.79 13.38 11.70
CA GLY A 211 -2.76 12.42 11.18
C GLY A 211 -3.33 12.76 9.80
N LEU A 212 -2.73 13.71 9.08
CA LEU A 212 -3.21 14.23 7.79
C LEU A 212 -2.47 13.58 6.63
N THR A 213 -3.14 13.23 5.55
CA THR A 213 -2.56 12.51 4.38
C THR A 213 -1.73 13.38 3.42
N GLU A 214 -1.64 14.67 3.68
CA GLU A 214 -0.83 15.62 2.93
C GLU A 214 0.65 15.15 2.84
N GLY A 215 1.21 15.27 1.65
CA GLY A 215 2.54 14.81 1.28
C GLY A 215 2.67 13.30 1.05
N GLN A 216 1.60 12.49 1.15
CA GLN A 216 1.64 11.06 0.83
C GLN A 216 1.62 10.84 -0.70
N ILE A 217 2.36 9.82 -1.16
CA ILE A 217 2.35 9.37 -2.56
C ILE A 217 1.35 8.22 -2.73
N PHE A 218 0.54 8.30 -3.80
CA PHE A 218 -0.38 7.26 -4.23
C PHE A 218 -0.14 6.91 -5.71
N PRO A 219 -0.08 5.62 -6.07
CA PRO A 219 -0.18 5.21 -7.46
C PRO A 219 -1.60 5.45 -7.98
N PHE A 220 -1.69 5.80 -9.26
CA PHE A 220 -2.92 6.16 -9.95
C PHE A 220 -2.92 5.53 -11.33
N ILE A 221 -4.04 4.95 -11.72
CA ILE A 221 -4.23 4.40 -13.05
C ILE A 221 -5.05 5.35 -13.92
N SER A 222 -4.58 5.60 -15.14
CA SER A 222 -5.35 6.31 -16.15
C SER A 222 -5.42 5.49 -17.43
N GLN A 223 -6.48 5.67 -18.20
CA GLN A 223 -6.62 5.08 -19.53
C GLN A 223 -6.85 6.18 -20.56
N HIS A 224 -6.00 6.20 -21.57
CA HIS A 224 -6.13 7.06 -22.74
C HIS A 224 -6.04 6.19 -23.99
N ASP A 225 -7.14 6.10 -24.73
CA ASP A 225 -7.32 5.22 -25.89
C ASP A 225 -7.01 3.74 -25.55
N SER A 226 -6.01 3.17 -26.22
CA SER A 226 -5.51 1.79 -26.01
C SER A 226 -4.29 1.72 -25.08
N THR A 227 -3.96 2.81 -24.40
CA THR A 227 -2.84 2.89 -23.47
C THR A 227 -3.36 3.09 -22.07
N VAL A 228 -2.81 2.32 -21.13
CA VAL A 228 -3.04 2.52 -19.71
C VAL A 228 -1.73 2.99 -19.09
N THR A 229 -1.80 3.98 -18.22
CA THR A 229 -0.64 4.47 -17.47
C THR A 229 -0.83 4.24 -15.99
N ILE A 230 0.27 3.92 -15.32
CA ILE A 230 0.37 4.02 -13.88
C ILE A 230 1.26 5.21 -13.61
N ASP A 231 0.67 6.25 -13.06
CA ASP A 231 1.32 7.47 -12.66
C ASP A 231 1.32 7.56 -11.12
N TYR A 232 2.16 8.41 -10.56
CA TYR A 232 2.27 8.57 -9.11
C TYR A 232 1.99 10.01 -8.75
N PHE A 233 1.01 10.21 -7.87
CA PHE A 233 0.59 11.52 -7.42
C PHE A 233 0.89 11.69 -5.94
N MET A 234 1.23 12.91 -5.59
CA MET A 234 1.47 13.32 -4.23
C MET A 234 0.35 14.25 -3.78
N GLN A 235 -0.21 14.00 -2.61
CA GLN A 235 -1.23 14.88 -2.07
C GLN A 235 -0.61 16.19 -1.61
N ALA A 236 -0.98 17.30 -2.24
CA ALA A 236 -0.41 18.62 -1.99
C ALA A 236 -1.51 19.71 -1.95
N LYS A 237 -2.62 19.44 -1.26
CA LYS A 237 -3.79 20.32 -1.20
C LYS A 237 -3.52 21.64 -0.47
N TYR A 238 -2.75 21.59 0.61
CA TYR A 238 -2.55 22.71 1.54
C TYR A 238 -1.11 23.24 1.53
N ILE A 239 -0.28 22.78 0.59
CA ILE A 239 1.12 23.21 0.46
C ILE A 239 1.28 24.73 0.25
N GLN A 240 0.25 25.40 -0.26
CA GLN A 240 0.22 26.86 -0.46
C GLN A 240 -0.55 27.62 0.64
N ASP A 241 -1.08 26.93 1.65
CA ASP A 241 -1.84 27.54 2.73
C ASP A 241 -0.95 27.85 3.94
N ALA A 242 -0.55 29.11 4.06
CA ALA A 242 0.31 29.58 5.15
C ALA A 242 -0.34 29.42 6.54
N GLN A 243 -1.67 29.52 6.66
CA GLN A 243 -2.35 29.33 7.95
C GLN A 243 -2.29 27.85 8.35
N PHE A 244 -2.53 26.97 7.39
CA PHE A 244 -2.38 25.53 7.60
C PHE A 244 -0.95 25.17 7.99
N ILE A 245 0.06 25.65 7.27
CA ILE A 245 1.47 25.37 7.56
C ILE A 245 1.86 25.87 8.96
N ASN A 246 1.40 27.05 9.36
CA ASN A 246 1.61 27.55 10.72
C ASN A 246 0.99 26.66 11.79
N SER A 247 -0.18 26.07 11.51
CA SER A 247 -0.83 25.15 12.44
C SER A 247 -0.03 23.85 12.65
N LEU A 248 0.92 23.53 11.76
CA LEU A 248 1.78 22.35 11.90
C LEU A 248 2.97 22.58 12.84
N LEU A 249 3.32 23.83 13.16
CA LEU A 249 4.50 24.16 13.97
C LEU A 249 4.43 23.58 15.40
N VAL A 250 3.23 23.34 15.94
CA VAL A 250 3.06 22.65 17.23
C VAL A 250 3.61 21.21 17.21
N TYR A 251 3.68 20.57 16.05
CA TYR A 251 4.25 19.22 15.88
C TYR A 251 5.76 19.27 15.56
N ASP A 252 6.31 20.46 15.35
CA ASP A 252 7.72 20.68 15.05
C ASP A 252 8.53 20.91 16.33
N THR A 253 8.85 19.81 17.02
CA THR A 253 9.60 19.84 18.28
C THR A 253 11.00 20.42 18.17
N ASP A 254 11.55 20.52 16.94
CA ASP A 254 12.92 20.96 16.69
C ASP A 254 13.00 22.34 16.01
N ASN A 255 11.87 23.05 15.86
CA ASN A 255 11.75 24.41 15.30
C ASN A 255 12.49 24.63 13.96
N SER A 256 12.52 23.64 13.07
CA SER A 256 13.28 23.73 11.83
C SER A 256 12.41 23.96 10.58
N ILE A 257 11.08 23.96 10.72
CA ILE A 257 10.18 24.53 9.72
C ILE A 257 9.82 25.96 10.15
N THR A 258 10.03 26.92 9.26
CA THR A 258 9.43 28.25 9.34
C THR A 258 8.56 28.48 8.11
N ILE A 259 7.59 29.38 8.18
CA ILE A 259 6.83 29.83 7.00
C ILE A 259 7.81 30.25 5.91
N GLU A 260 8.89 30.96 6.26
CA GLU A 260 9.92 31.40 5.32
C GLU A 260 10.64 30.23 4.64
N ASN A 261 10.84 29.09 5.33
CA ASN A 261 11.44 27.90 4.70
C ASN A 261 10.47 27.17 3.75
N VAL A 262 9.15 27.35 3.92
CA VAL A 262 8.11 26.69 3.09
C VAL A 262 7.55 27.64 2.01
N HIS A 263 7.57 28.95 2.24
CA HIS A 263 6.95 29.99 1.44
C HIS A 263 7.88 31.16 1.08
N SER A 264 9.20 31.09 1.33
CA SER A 264 10.08 32.17 0.87
C SER A 264 9.83 32.43 -0.61
N GLU A 265 9.78 33.72 -0.97
CA GLU A 265 9.64 34.22 -2.34
C GLU A 265 10.83 33.82 -3.25
N TYR A 266 11.63 32.83 -2.85
CA TYR A 266 12.82 32.31 -3.51
C TYR A 266 12.79 30.77 -3.56
N GLU A 267 12.42 30.22 -4.71
CA GLU A 267 12.93 28.98 -5.37
C GLU A 267 13.01 27.58 -4.69
N PHE A 268 12.75 27.32 -3.40
CA PHE A 268 13.32 26.08 -2.79
C PHE A 268 12.43 24.95 -2.22
N ILE A 269 11.09 24.94 -2.38
CA ILE A 269 10.37 23.64 -2.24
C ILE A 269 10.49 22.88 -3.55
N GLN A 270 11.50 22.01 -3.63
CA GLN A 270 11.62 21.08 -4.75
C GLN A 270 10.88 19.78 -4.43
N LEU A 271 9.73 19.58 -5.07
CA LEU A 271 9.07 18.28 -5.06
C LEU A 271 9.94 17.26 -5.79
N PRO A 272 9.98 16.00 -5.34
CA PRO A 272 10.64 14.95 -6.11
C PRO A 272 9.93 14.77 -7.45
N ASP A 273 10.68 14.61 -8.53
CA ASP A 273 10.10 14.27 -9.82
C ASP A 273 9.65 12.80 -9.81
N LEU A 274 8.34 12.57 -9.88
CA LEU A 274 7.77 11.23 -9.87
C LEU A 274 7.60 10.64 -11.27
N SER A 275 7.84 11.42 -12.34
CA SER A 275 7.61 10.99 -13.72
C SER A 275 8.43 9.75 -14.09
N GLY A 276 9.65 9.62 -13.53
CA GLY A 276 10.55 8.48 -13.74
C GLY A 276 10.04 7.14 -13.19
N PHE A 277 9.05 7.15 -12.30
CA PHE A 277 8.42 5.93 -11.77
C PHE A 277 7.18 5.50 -12.55
N SER A 278 6.70 6.36 -13.46
CA SER A 278 5.47 6.10 -14.20
C SER A 278 5.67 5.01 -15.25
N LYS A 279 4.66 4.16 -15.45
CA LYS A 279 4.73 3.03 -16.39
C LYS A 279 3.58 3.08 -17.39
N LYS A 280 3.90 2.86 -18.67
CA LYS A 280 2.91 2.64 -19.72
C LYS A 280 2.71 1.15 -19.94
N LEU A 281 1.44 0.75 -20.06
CA LEU A 281 1.00 -0.61 -20.32
C LEU A 281 0.20 -0.59 -21.62
N THR A 282 0.63 -1.38 -22.60
CA THR A 282 -0.03 -1.50 -23.90
C THR A 282 -0.94 -2.72 -23.91
N VAL A 283 -2.17 -2.56 -24.41
CA VAL A 283 -3.20 -3.62 -24.46
C VAL A 283 -2.77 -4.84 -25.29
N ASP A 284 -1.76 -4.70 -26.16
CA ASP A 284 -1.19 -5.80 -26.96
C ASP A 284 -0.33 -6.80 -26.16
N ASP A 285 -0.03 -6.50 -24.89
CA ASP A 285 0.59 -7.46 -23.97
C ASP A 285 -0.46 -8.51 -23.57
N LYS A 286 -0.59 -9.54 -24.41
CA LYS A 286 -1.45 -10.73 -24.22
C LYS A 286 -1.20 -11.38 -22.88
N ASN A 287 -1.90 -10.96 -21.83
CA ASN A 287 -1.82 -11.50 -20.47
C ASN A 287 -2.84 -10.82 -19.53
N GLY A 288 -2.94 -11.25 -18.26
CA GLY A 288 -3.96 -10.87 -17.26
C GLY A 288 -4.35 -9.39 -17.15
N PHE A 289 -3.51 -8.49 -17.67
CA PHE A 289 -3.79 -7.07 -17.90
C PHE A 289 -5.05 -6.81 -18.76
N SER A 290 -5.28 -7.55 -19.84
CA SER A 290 -6.50 -7.36 -20.66
C SER A 290 -7.78 -7.71 -19.89
N ASN A 291 -7.70 -8.63 -18.93
CA ASN A 291 -8.82 -9.02 -18.07
C ASN A 291 -9.08 -7.96 -16.99
N LEU A 292 -8.03 -7.33 -16.47
CA LEU A 292 -8.15 -6.16 -15.59
C LEU A 292 -8.91 -5.02 -16.27
N VAL A 293 -8.50 -4.65 -17.48
CA VAL A 293 -9.16 -3.58 -18.26
C VAL A 293 -10.64 -3.92 -18.49
N LYS A 294 -10.98 -5.19 -18.76
CA LYS A 294 -12.39 -5.63 -18.87
C LYS A 294 -13.16 -5.52 -17.56
N LEU A 295 -12.56 -5.91 -16.43
CA LEU A 295 -13.17 -5.78 -15.10
C LEU A 295 -13.49 -4.31 -14.78
N TRP A 296 -12.54 -3.40 -14.98
CA TRP A 296 -12.78 -1.97 -14.75
C TRP A 296 -13.75 -1.33 -15.73
N THR A 297 -13.67 -1.65 -17.02
CA THR A 297 -14.59 -1.09 -18.03
C THR A 297 -16.02 -1.64 -17.91
N SER A 298 -16.22 -2.77 -17.24
CA SER A 298 -17.56 -3.33 -16.99
C SER A 298 -18.38 -2.57 -15.93
N GLY A 299 -17.81 -1.53 -15.31
CA GLY A 299 -18.48 -0.74 -14.27
C GLY A 299 -18.65 -1.47 -12.93
N GLN A 300 -18.06 -2.67 -12.78
CA GLN A 300 -17.93 -3.31 -11.49
C GLN A 300 -16.83 -2.60 -10.71
N SER A 301 -17.22 -1.86 -9.66
CA SER A 301 -16.26 -1.34 -8.69
C SER A 301 -15.55 -2.54 -8.05
N ILE A 302 -14.22 -2.60 -8.19
CA ILE A 302 -13.36 -3.39 -7.29
C ILE A 302 -13.63 -2.93 -5.85
#